data_AF-A0A845URB4-F1
#
_entry.id   AF-A0A845URB4-F1
#
_cell.length_a   1.000
_cell.length_b   1.000
_cell.length_c   1.000
_cell.angle_alpha   90.00
_cell.angle_beta   90.00
_cell.angle_gamma   90.00
#
_symmetry.space_group_name_H-M   'P 1'
#
loop_
_entity.id
_entity.type
_entity.pdbx_description
1 polymer ?
#
loop_
_entity_poly.entity_id
_entity_poly.type
_entity_poly.pdbx_seq_one_letter_code
_entity_poly.pdbx_strand_id
1 'polypeptide(L)'
;MNERKQESRLKKRIMERMAGDTTEPAGLDERDEAAIGKFAAAVSDLIVLLQEENIALEKGDVQQIEPLFQRKQDIYARLKIHEPIVEPILKSRTHDLPDLRENLGELQRLVNANGILIERISAATSAVAREVKRIQKRHSLDGLYEKSGRKVGDPTASRRRFDEKM
;
A
#
# COMPACT_ATOMS: atom_id res chain seq x y z
N MET A 1 -36.37 5.17 -12.04
CA MET A 1 -35.62 4.04 -11.46
C MET A 1 -35.86 2.85 -12.37
N ASN A 2 -34.86 2.44 -13.16
CA ASN A 2 -34.85 1.15 -13.87
C ASN A 2 -33.42 0.90 -14.35
N GLU A 3 -32.66 0.22 -13.49
CA GLU A 3 -31.33 -0.30 -13.75
C GLU A 3 -31.42 -1.37 -14.84
N ARG A 4 -31.06 -1.01 -16.08
CA ARG A 4 -30.76 -2.02 -17.09
C ARG A 4 -29.44 -2.68 -16.70
N LYS A 5 -29.55 -3.82 -16.01
CA LYS A 5 -28.51 -4.84 -15.88
C LYS A 5 -27.82 -4.99 -17.23
N GLN A 6 -26.61 -4.46 -17.36
CA GLN A 6 -25.71 -4.83 -18.44
C GLN A 6 -25.29 -6.28 -18.18
N GLU A 7 -26.09 -7.23 -18.64
CA GLU A 7 -25.62 -8.59 -18.78
C GLU A 7 -24.37 -8.56 -19.65
N SER A 8 -23.22 -8.91 -19.05
CA SER A 8 -21.92 -8.93 -19.72
C SER A 8 -22.05 -9.72 -21.02
N ARG A 9 -21.93 -9.04 -22.17
CA ARG A 9 -22.04 -9.65 -23.52
C ARG A 9 -21.08 -10.82 -23.71
N LEU A 10 -20.00 -10.84 -22.95
CA LEU A 10 -19.07 -11.94 -22.87
C LEU A 10 -19.69 -13.19 -22.22
N LYS A 11 -20.51 -13.06 -21.18
CA LYS A 11 -21.28 -14.18 -20.62
C LYS A 11 -22.23 -14.78 -21.65
N LYS A 12 -22.84 -13.94 -22.51
CA LYS A 12 -23.67 -14.40 -23.63
C LYS A 12 -22.85 -15.20 -24.66
N ARG A 13 -21.64 -14.73 -25.01
CA ARG A 13 -20.70 -15.45 -25.90
C ARG A 13 -20.17 -16.76 -25.29
N ILE A 14 -19.93 -16.81 -23.98
CA ILE A 14 -19.51 -18.03 -23.28
C ILE A 14 -20.65 -19.06 -23.27
N MET A 15 -21.89 -18.63 -23.05
CA MET A 15 -23.07 -19.51 -23.20
C MET A 15 -23.25 -19.99 -24.64
N GLU A 16 -23.06 -19.13 -25.64
CA GLU A 16 -23.13 -19.50 -27.06
C GLU A 16 -22.01 -20.51 -27.44
N ARG A 17 -20.80 -20.40 -26.86
CA ARG A 17 -19.72 -21.40 -27.02
C ARG A 17 -20.01 -22.73 -26.35
N MET A 18 -20.69 -22.73 -25.20
CA MET A 18 -21.11 -23.99 -24.56
C MET A 18 -22.26 -24.69 -25.29
N ALA A 19 -23.01 -23.94 -26.12
CA ALA A 19 -24.12 -24.47 -26.92
C ALA A 19 -23.72 -24.88 -28.35
N GLY A 20 -22.54 -24.46 -28.85
CA GLY A 20 -22.08 -24.70 -30.21
C GLY A 20 -20.72 -25.38 -30.26
N ASP A 21 -20.72 -26.65 -30.65
CA ASP A 21 -19.53 -27.39 -31.11
C ASP A 21 -19.03 -26.73 -32.41
N THR A 22 -18.02 -25.87 -32.33
CA THR A 22 -17.30 -25.39 -33.51
C THR A 22 -15.90 -24.93 -33.14
N THR A 23 -14.96 -25.73 -33.62
CA THR A 23 -13.51 -25.58 -33.62
C THR A 23 -13.07 -24.32 -34.36
N GLU A 24 -13.18 -23.13 -33.78
CA GLU A 24 -12.25 -22.00 -34.02
C GLU A 24 -12.30 -21.03 -32.82
N PRO A 25 -11.15 -20.67 -32.21
CA PRO A 25 -11.14 -19.69 -31.14
C PRO A 25 -11.50 -18.34 -31.72
N ALA A 26 -12.77 -17.92 -31.62
CA ALA A 26 -13.20 -16.57 -32.04
C ALA A 26 -12.16 -15.54 -31.59
N GLY A 27 -11.52 -14.87 -32.55
CA GLY A 27 -10.40 -13.94 -32.33
C GLY A 27 -10.78 -12.83 -31.37
N LEU A 28 -9.78 -12.19 -30.76
CA LEU A 28 -10.03 -10.93 -30.04
C LEU A 28 -10.63 -9.93 -31.03
N ASP A 29 -11.68 -9.23 -30.63
CA ASP A 29 -12.16 -8.13 -31.45
C ASP A 29 -11.29 -6.88 -31.24
N GLU A 30 -11.32 -5.95 -32.19
CA GLU A 30 -10.49 -4.73 -32.16
C GLU A 30 -10.69 -3.90 -30.87
N ARG A 31 -11.85 -4.04 -30.22
CA ARG A 31 -12.16 -3.35 -28.95
C ARG A 31 -11.51 -4.05 -27.76
N ASP A 32 -11.52 -5.38 -27.75
CA ASP A 32 -10.83 -6.18 -26.75
C ASP A 32 -9.31 -5.95 -26.83
N GLU A 33 -8.73 -5.93 -28.03
CA GLU A 33 -7.31 -5.62 -28.24
C GLU A 33 -6.96 -4.20 -27.76
N ALA A 34 -7.79 -3.20 -28.07
CA ALA A 34 -7.59 -1.85 -27.58
C ALA A 34 -7.72 -1.75 -26.05
N ALA A 35 -8.61 -2.53 -25.43
CA ALA A 35 -8.77 -2.57 -23.98
C ALA A 35 -7.56 -3.23 -23.29
N ILE A 36 -7.05 -4.32 -23.87
CA ILE A 36 -5.81 -4.99 -23.43
C ILE A 36 -4.62 -4.03 -23.53
N GLY A 37 -4.48 -3.33 -24.66
CA GLY A 37 -3.39 -2.36 -24.85
C GLY A 37 -3.42 -1.24 -23.81
N LYS A 38 -4.60 -0.68 -23.52
CA LYS A 38 -4.77 0.35 -22.48
C LYS A 38 -4.47 -0.17 -21.08
N PHE A 39 -4.88 -1.40 -20.79
CA PHE A 39 -4.59 -2.06 -19.52
C PHE A 39 -3.09 -2.33 -19.37
N ALA A 40 -2.43 -2.88 -20.39
CA ALA A 40 -1.00 -3.15 -20.41
C ALA A 40 -0.17 -1.86 -20.26
N ALA A 41 -0.58 -0.78 -20.91
CA ALA A 41 0.03 0.53 -20.72
C ALA A 41 -0.10 1.02 -19.27
N ALA A 42 -1.30 0.91 -18.67
CA ALA A 42 -1.50 1.29 -17.27
C ALA A 42 -0.70 0.41 -16.29
N VAL A 43 -0.53 -0.89 -16.58
CA VAL A 43 0.36 -1.78 -15.80
C VAL A 43 1.81 -1.32 -15.91
N SER A 44 2.27 -0.97 -17.12
CA SER A 44 3.63 -0.48 -17.35
C SER A 44 3.90 0.83 -16.62
N ASP A 45 2.94 1.76 -16.67
CA ASP A 45 2.99 3.03 -15.92
C ASP A 45 3.10 2.77 -14.40
N LEU A 46 2.36 1.77 -13.89
CA LEU A 46 2.41 1.40 -12.47
C LEU A 46 3.74 0.78 -12.08
N ILE A 47 4.35 -0.04 -12.94
CA ILE A 47 5.68 -0.62 -12.71
C ILE A 47 6.71 0.49 -12.53
N VAL A 48 6.75 1.45 -13.45
CA VAL A 48 7.67 2.61 -13.36
C VAL A 48 7.43 3.39 -12.08
N LEU A 49 6.16 3.68 -11.74
CA LEU A 49 5.82 4.38 -10.51
C LEU A 49 6.27 3.64 -9.24
N LEU A 50 6.08 2.32 -9.18
CA LEU A 50 6.51 1.53 -8.02
C LEU A 50 8.03 1.43 -7.91
N GLN A 51 8.76 1.44 -9.03
CA GLN A 51 10.22 1.52 -9.01
C GLN A 51 10.68 2.87 -8.44
N GLU A 52 10.06 3.99 -8.86
CA GLU A 52 10.29 5.32 -8.28
C GLU A 52 9.99 5.33 -6.78
N GLU A 53 8.85 4.75 -6.36
CA GLU A 53 8.43 4.67 -4.95
C GLU A 53 9.41 3.83 -4.12
N ASN A 54 9.86 2.69 -4.62
CA ASN A 54 10.85 1.84 -3.94
C ASN A 54 12.20 2.58 -3.77
N ILE A 55 12.67 3.29 -4.79
CA ILE A 55 13.90 4.09 -4.70
C ILE A 55 13.76 5.21 -3.65
N ALA A 56 12.61 5.89 -3.59
CA ALA A 56 12.35 6.92 -2.59
C ALA A 56 12.31 6.34 -1.16
N LEU A 57 11.62 5.20 -0.98
CA LEU A 57 11.54 4.48 0.29
C LEU A 57 12.92 3.99 0.76
N GLU A 58 13.75 3.45 -0.13
CA GLU A 58 15.12 3.02 0.19
C GLU A 58 16.00 4.18 0.66
N LYS A 59 15.82 5.36 0.09
CA LYS A 59 16.51 6.59 0.50
C LYS A 59 15.92 7.22 1.77
N GLY A 60 14.75 6.76 2.22
CA GLY A 60 14.01 7.38 3.32
C GLY A 60 13.46 8.77 2.97
N ASP A 61 13.33 9.10 1.69
CA ASP A 61 12.86 10.40 1.21
C ASP A 61 11.33 10.41 1.16
N VAL A 62 10.72 10.65 2.33
CA VAL A 62 9.25 10.65 2.48
C VAL A 62 8.61 11.81 1.70
N GLN A 63 9.33 12.90 1.45
CA GLN A 63 8.78 14.05 0.70
C GLN A 63 8.52 13.70 -0.76
N GLN A 64 9.32 12.78 -1.33
CA GLN A 64 9.11 12.30 -2.70
C GLN A 64 7.94 11.30 -2.82
N ILE A 65 7.46 10.71 -1.72
CA ILE A 65 6.40 9.70 -1.76
C ILE A 65 5.01 10.31 -1.95
N GLU A 66 4.77 11.47 -1.34
CA GLU A 66 3.46 12.16 -1.40
C GLU A 66 2.96 12.45 -2.83
N PRO A 67 3.78 13.01 -3.76
CA PRO A 67 3.33 13.20 -5.14
C PRO A 67 3.12 11.88 -5.92
N LEU A 68 3.79 10.79 -5.52
CA LEU A 68 3.62 9.48 -6.16
C LEU A 68 2.26 8.87 -5.81
N PHE A 69 1.73 9.17 -4.62
CA PHE A 69 0.42 8.67 -4.19
C PHE A 69 -0.71 9.09 -5.12
N GLN A 70 -0.73 10.37 -5.53
CA GLN A 70 -1.77 10.85 -6.46
C GLN A 70 -1.66 10.16 -7.82
N ARG A 71 -0.45 10.04 -8.37
CA ARG A 71 -0.20 9.31 -9.63
C ARG A 71 -0.65 7.84 -9.54
N LYS A 72 -0.42 7.20 -8.39
CA LYS A 72 -0.85 5.81 -8.12
C LYS A 72 -2.37 5.67 -8.19
N GLN A 73 -3.11 6.62 -7.61
CA GLN A 73 -4.57 6.63 -7.66
C GLN A 73 -5.09 6.78 -9.10
N ASP A 74 -4.49 7.69 -9.88
CA ASP A 74 -4.90 7.92 -11.27
C ASP A 74 -4.69 6.68 -12.14
N ILE A 75 -3.54 6.00 -11.97
CA ILE A 75 -3.26 4.75 -12.68
C ILE A 75 -4.21 3.64 -12.22
N TYR A 76 -4.51 3.55 -10.93
CA TYR A 76 -5.45 2.55 -10.41
C TYR A 76 -6.88 2.77 -10.96
N ALA A 77 -7.30 4.02 -11.11
CA ALA A 77 -8.58 4.35 -11.76
C ALA A 77 -8.61 3.86 -13.22
N ARG A 78 -7.51 4.05 -13.98
CA ARG A 78 -7.39 3.53 -15.35
C ARG A 78 -7.45 2.01 -15.41
N LEU A 79 -6.78 1.31 -14.49
CA LEU A 79 -6.81 -0.15 -14.40
C LEU A 79 -8.24 -0.66 -14.15
N LYS A 80 -8.95 -0.07 -13.19
CA LYS A 80 -10.33 -0.44 -12.84
C LYS A 80 -11.32 -0.33 -14.00
N ILE A 81 -11.11 0.61 -14.92
CA ILE A 81 -11.99 0.79 -16.08
C ILE A 81 -11.90 -0.42 -17.03
N HIS A 82 -10.69 -0.97 -17.21
CA HIS A 82 -10.43 -2.02 -18.19
C HIS A 82 -10.41 -3.43 -17.60
N GLU A 83 -10.23 -3.56 -16.27
CA GLU A 83 -10.21 -4.83 -15.54
C GLU A 83 -11.39 -5.77 -15.86
N PRO A 84 -12.67 -5.33 -15.90
CA PRO A 84 -13.79 -6.24 -16.16
C PRO A 84 -13.79 -6.87 -17.57
N ILE A 85 -13.10 -6.23 -18.52
CA ILE A 85 -12.97 -6.69 -19.91
C ILE A 85 -11.75 -7.61 -20.03
N VAL A 86 -10.64 -7.21 -19.40
CA VAL A 86 -9.36 -7.90 -19.52
C VAL A 86 -9.28 -9.14 -18.62
N GLU A 87 -9.90 -9.15 -17.43
CA GLU A 87 -9.83 -10.27 -16.48
C GLU A 87 -10.36 -11.59 -17.07
N PRO A 88 -11.51 -11.66 -17.75
CA PRO A 88 -11.96 -12.89 -18.40
C PRO A 88 -11.02 -13.38 -19.51
N ILE A 89 -10.40 -12.44 -20.24
CA ILE A 89 -9.44 -12.76 -21.31
C ILE A 89 -8.16 -13.33 -20.69
N LEU A 90 -7.65 -12.69 -19.64
CA LEU A 90 -6.51 -13.20 -18.87
C LEU A 90 -6.77 -14.59 -18.31
N LYS A 91 -7.99 -14.92 -17.87
CA LYS A 91 -8.33 -16.26 -17.36
C LYS A 91 -8.42 -17.33 -18.45
N SER A 92 -8.86 -16.96 -19.65
CA SER A 92 -9.12 -17.91 -20.75
C SER A 92 -8.00 -18.03 -21.76
N ARG A 93 -7.14 -17.01 -21.86
CA ARG A 93 -6.11 -16.83 -22.91
C ARG A 93 -4.81 -16.24 -22.36
N THR A 94 -4.43 -16.57 -21.13
CA THR A 94 -3.20 -16.04 -20.51
C THR A 94 -1.95 -16.33 -21.34
N HIS A 95 -1.96 -17.42 -22.08
CA HIS A 95 -0.84 -17.93 -22.87
C HIS A 95 -0.61 -17.09 -24.12
N ASP A 96 -1.64 -16.38 -24.58
CA ASP A 96 -1.61 -15.54 -25.79
C ASP A 96 -1.07 -14.14 -25.51
N LEU A 97 -0.82 -13.79 -24.23
CA LEU A 97 -0.39 -12.47 -23.77
C LEU A 97 0.87 -12.56 -22.87
N PRO A 98 2.02 -13.05 -23.39
CA PRO A 98 3.23 -13.29 -22.61
C PRO A 98 3.75 -12.03 -21.92
N ASP A 99 3.84 -10.90 -22.64
CA ASP A 99 4.37 -9.65 -22.11
C ASP A 99 3.53 -9.12 -20.93
N LEU A 100 2.20 -9.21 -21.05
CA LEU A 100 1.31 -8.78 -19.97
C LEU A 100 1.46 -9.66 -18.74
N ARG A 101 1.68 -10.96 -18.91
CA ARG A 101 1.97 -11.89 -17.80
C ARG A 101 3.29 -11.56 -17.13
N GLU A 102 4.34 -11.28 -17.90
CA GLU A 102 5.65 -10.87 -17.34
C GLU A 102 5.53 -9.58 -16.54
N ASN A 103 4.83 -8.58 -17.10
CA ASN A 103 4.58 -7.31 -16.43
C ASN A 103 3.77 -7.48 -15.14
N LEU A 104 2.75 -8.34 -15.11
CA LEU A 104 2.03 -8.64 -13.88
C LEU A 104 2.91 -9.34 -12.82
N GLY A 105 3.84 -10.20 -13.26
CA GLY A 105 4.84 -10.82 -12.38
C GLY A 105 5.85 -9.81 -11.82
N GLU A 106 6.33 -8.87 -12.63
CA GLU A 106 7.17 -7.75 -12.18
C GLU A 106 6.41 -6.87 -11.18
N LEU A 107 5.16 -6.52 -11.48
CA LEU A 107 4.31 -5.72 -10.60
C LEU A 107 4.15 -6.38 -9.23
N GLN A 108 3.90 -7.69 -9.18
CA GLN A 108 3.82 -8.43 -7.92
C GLN A 108 5.14 -8.37 -7.13
N ARG A 109 6.29 -8.52 -7.81
CA ARG A 109 7.61 -8.40 -7.16
C ARG A 109 7.81 -7.01 -6.56
N LEU A 110 7.48 -5.95 -7.31
CA LEU A 110 7.63 -4.57 -6.86
C LEU A 110 6.73 -4.23 -5.68
N VAL A 111 5.48 -4.67 -5.69
CA VAL A 111 4.54 -4.49 -4.57
C VAL A 111 5.05 -5.17 -3.31
N ASN A 112 5.56 -6.40 -3.42
CA ASN A 112 6.11 -7.13 -2.28
C ASN A 112 7.35 -6.42 -1.72
N ALA A 113 8.26 -5.95 -2.58
CA ALA A 113 9.43 -5.18 -2.17
C ALA A 113 9.03 -3.90 -1.43
N ASN A 114 8.03 -3.18 -1.95
CA ASN A 114 7.49 -1.97 -1.35
C ASN A 114 6.94 -2.23 0.07
N GLY A 115 6.15 -3.30 0.24
CA GLY A 115 5.62 -3.72 1.54
C GLY A 115 6.73 -3.99 2.57
N ILE A 116 7.78 -4.72 2.17
CA ILE A 116 8.93 -4.99 3.04
C ILE A 116 9.63 -3.69 3.47
N LEU A 117 9.82 -2.73 2.55
CA LEU A 117 10.43 -1.43 2.87
C LEU A 117 9.59 -0.65 3.87
N ILE A 118 8.27 -0.58 3.67
CA ILE A 118 7.33 0.10 4.58
C ILE A 118 7.38 -0.54 5.98
N GLU A 119 7.37 -1.87 6.06
CA GLU A 119 7.48 -2.58 7.35
C GLU A 119 8.79 -2.24 8.08
N ARG A 120 9.91 -2.23 7.36
CA ARG A 120 11.23 -1.87 7.91
C ARG A 120 11.27 -0.43 8.41
N ILE A 121 10.74 0.51 7.64
CA ILE A 121 10.66 1.93 8.04
C ILE A 121 9.78 2.08 9.27
N SER A 122 8.61 1.44 9.29
CA SER A 122 7.69 1.47 10.44
C SER A 122 8.33 0.94 11.72
N ALA A 123 9.09 -0.15 11.62
CA ALA A 123 9.85 -0.70 12.75
C ALA A 123 10.94 0.27 13.24
N ALA A 124 11.69 0.89 12.32
CA ALA A 124 12.72 1.87 12.64
C ALA A 124 12.13 3.12 13.32
N THR A 125 11.05 3.69 12.77
CA THR A 125 10.33 4.83 13.35
C THR A 125 9.80 4.51 14.75
N SER A 126 9.28 3.30 14.96
CA SER A 126 8.83 2.85 16.28
C SER A 126 9.97 2.77 17.29
N ALA A 127 11.15 2.30 16.87
CA ALA A 127 12.33 2.27 17.73
C ALA A 127 12.79 3.69 18.11
N VAL A 128 12.83 4.62 17.15
CA VAL A 128 13.15 6.03 17.39
C VAL A 128 12.14 6.66 18.35
N ALA A 129 10.85 6.46 18.15
CA ALA A 129 9.81 6.99 19.03
C ALA A 129 9.96 6.50 20.49
N ARG A 130 10.32 5.23 20.68
CA ARG A 130 10.61 4.67 22.01
C ARG A 130 11.83 5.32 22.65
N GLU A 131 12.87 5.59 21.87
CA GLU A 131 14.08 6.25 22.38
C GLU A 131 13.81 7.71 22.72
N VAL A 132 13.08 8.45 21.88
CA VAL A 132 12.64 9.81 22.18
C VAL A 132 11.84 9.85 23.48
N LYS A 133 10.89 8.91 23.68
CA LYS A 133 10.13 8.80 24.92
C LYS A 133 11.02 8.49 26.12
N ARG A 134 12.07 7.68 25.96
CA ARG A 134 13.04 7.36 27.01
C ARG A 134 13.89 8.58 27.38
N ILE A 135 14.41 9.30 26.38
CA ILE A 135 15.14 10.56 26.56
C ILE A 135 14.25 11.56 27.29
N GLN A 136 13.03 11.77 26.82
CA GLN A 136 12.06 12.64 27.47
C GLN A 136 11.79 12.22 28.92
N LYS A 137 11.70 10.92 29.22
CA LYS A 137 11.53 10.44 30.60
C LYS A 137 12.77 10.67 31.48
N ARG A 138 13.99 10.58 30.93
CA ARG A 138 15.24 10.83 31.67
C ARG A 138 15.49 12.32 31.91
N HIS A 139 15.09 13.17 30.96
CA HIS A 139 15.23 14.62 31.03
C HIS A 139 14.00 15.33 31.58
N SER A 140 12.85 14.64 31.69
CA SER A 140 11.74 15.07 32.52
C SER A 140 12.23 15.10 33.97
N LEU A 141 12.08 16.26 34.59
CA LEU A 141 12.40 16.50 35.99
C LEU A 141 11.65 15.56 36.96
N ASP A 142 10.65 14.78 36.50
CA ASP A 142 9.89 13.79 37.28
C ASP A 142 10.76 12.75 38.03
N GLY A 143 12.00 12.50 37.58
CA GLY A 143 12.91 11.57 38.25
C GLY A 143 13.72 12.17 39.39
N LEU A 144 13.92 13.49 39.40
CA LEU A 144 14.75 14.19 40.39
C LEU A 144 13.93 15.12 41.28
N TYR A 145 12.78 15.61 40.81
CA TYR A 145 11.92 16.58 41.47
C TYR A 145 10.44 16.19 41.36
N GLU A 146 9.70 16.26 42.46
CA GLU A 146 8.23 16.17 42.43
C GLU A 146 7.64 17.34 41.62
N LYS A 147 6.36 17.23 41.21
CA LYS A 147 5.59 18.36 40.61
C LYS A 147 5.61 19.66 41.44
N SER A 148 6.01 19.57 42.71
CA SER A 148 6.21 20.69 43.65
C SER A 148 7.60 21.35 43.57
N GLY A 149 8.53 20.82 42.75
CA GLY A 149 9.92 21.27 42.68
C GLY A 149 10.82 20.75 43.81
N ARG A 150 10.38 19.73 44.56
CA ARG A 150 11.16 19.13 45.67
C ARG A 150 11.96 17.91 45.23
N LYS A 151 13.24 17.85 45.62
CA LYS A 151 14.14 16.78 45.20
C LYS A 151 13.76 15.45 45.87
N VAL A 152 13.53 14.39 45.09
CA VAL A 152 13.19 13.06 45.63
C VAL A 152 14.42 12.50 46.36
N GLY A 153 14.30 12.36 47.68
CA GLY A 153 15.37 11.85 48.54
C GLY A 153 16.15 12.91 49.34
N ASP A 154 15.65 14.14 49.48
CA ASP A 154 16.23 15.10 50.43
C ASP A 154 15.90 14.72 51.89
N PRO A 155 16.88 14.26 52.69
CA PRO A 155 16.67 13.84 54.08
C PRO A 155 16.42 15.03 55.04
N THR A 156 16.47 16.28 54.56
CA THR A 156 16.25 17.46 55.40
C THR A 156 14.77 17.75 55.69
N ALA A 157 13.82 17.08 55.02
CA ALA A 157 12.39 17.35 55.18
C ALA A 157 11.71 16.69 56.40
N SER A 158 12.33 15.70 57.05
CA SER A 158 11.65 14.89 58.10
C SER A 158 12.31 14.92 59.48
N ARG A 159 13.07 15.98 59.81
CA ARG A 159 13.58 16.19 61.19
C ARG A 159 12.86 17.31 61.91
N ARG A 160 11.54 17.18 62.11
CA ARG A 160 10.83 17.92 63.17
C ARG A 160 10.67 16.97 64.35
N ARG A 161 11.54 17.18 65.34
CA ARG A 161 11.55 16.47 66.61
C ARG A 161 10.24 16.75 67.36
N PHE A 162 9.60 15.69 67.84
CA PHE A 162 8.79 15.74 69.06
C PHE A 162 9.70 16.19 70.21
N ASP A 163 9.31 17.22 70.95
CA ASP A 163 9.03 17.17 72.40
C ASP A 163 8.90 18.62 72.89
N GLU A 164 7.69 19.03 73.31
CA GLU A 164 7.52 20.21 74.14
C GLU A 164 6.51 19.86 75.23
N LYS A 165 7.06 19.33 76.33
CA LYS A 165 6.45 19.45 77.65
C LYS A 165 6.84 20.81 78.22
N MET A 166 5.85 21.65 78.52
CA MET A 166 5.62 22.28 79.83
C MET A 166 4.23 22.91 79.86
#